data_AF-A0AA41HDF1-F1
#
_entry.id   AF-A0AA41HDF1-F1
#
_cell.length_a   1.000
_cell.length_b   1.000
_cell.length_c   1.000
_cell.angle_alpha   90.00
_cell.angle_beta   90.00
_cell.angle_gamma   90.00
#
_symmetry.space_group_name_H-M   'P 1'
#
loop_
_entity.id
_entity.type
_entity.pdbx_description
1 polymer ?
#
loop_
_entity_poly.entity_id
_entity_poly.type
_entity_poly.pdbx_seq_one_letter_code
_entity_poly.pdbx_strand_id
1 'polypeptide(L)'
;MSIPKIEGTPEAWEDGELGRDEAHAKAASKETEQQLDDGLGLQMISIRLQKELIEDYKKIAEFHGLGYQPLMRDALKRFAEAEFKKIAIEYANLKASKAAEKNSDPDSPDGRPGGHGRLAA
;
A
#
# COMPACT_ATOMS: atom_id res chain seq x y z
N MET A 1 52.62 2.85 0.09
CA MET A 1 52.54 2.34 1.48
C MET A 1 51.69 1.07 1.46
N SER A 2 52.18 -0.03 2.01
CA SER A 2 51.46 -1.31 2.06
C SER A 2 50.37 -1.24 3.14
N ILE A 3 49.12 -1.50 2.76
CA ILE A 3 48.01 -1.62 3.70
C ILE A 3 48.22 -2.92 4.50
N PRO A 4 48.26 -2.90 5.85
CA PRO A 4 48.37 -4.11 6.65
C PRO A 4 47.14 -4.99 6.40
N LYS A 5 47.35 -6.30 6.24
CA LYS A 5 46.28 -7.27 6.01
C LYS A 5 45.47 -7.43 7.30
N ILE A 6 44.18 -7.09 7.26
CA ILE A 6 43.23 -7.31 8.35
C ILE A 6 42.84 -8.79 8.37
N GLU A 7 42.80 -9.41 9.56
CA GLU A 7 42.34 -10.80 9.70
C GLU A 7 40.81 -10.86 9.56
N GLY A 8 40.31 -11.85 8.82
CA GLY A 8 38.88 -12.02 8.54
C GLY A 8 38.12 -12.65 9.70
N THR A 9 38.14 -12.02 10.88
CA THR A 9 37.40 -12.47 12.06
C THR A 9 36.00 -11.83 12.13
N PRO A 10 35.02 -12.45 12.81
CA PRO A 10 33.71 -11.84 13.04
C PRO A 10 33.81 -10.48 13.74
N GLU A 11 34.71 -10.36 14.71
CA GLU A 11 34.91 -9.14 15.49
C GLU A 11 35.31 -7.97 14.58
N ALA A 12 36.20 -8.20 13.62
CA ALA A 12 36.65 -7.19 12.67
C ALA A 12 35.54 -6.72 11.69
N TRP A 13 34.48 -7.52 11.50
CA TRP A 13 33.29 -7.08 10.75
C TRP A 13 32.34 -6.25 11.63
N GLU A 14 32.18 -6.61 12.90
CA GLU A 14 31.28 -5.94 13.85
C GLU A 14 31.80 -4.56 14.27
N ASP A 15 33.10 -4.45 14.56
CA ASP A 15 33.76 -3.18 14.87
C ASP A 15 33.90 -2.28 13.63
N GLY A 16 33.86 -2.88 12.44
CA GLY A 16 33.93 -2.22 11.15
C GLY A 16 35.34 -1.97 10.64
N GLU A 17 36.38 -2.61 11.22
CA GLU A 17 37.72 -2.65 10.64
C GLU A 17 37.68 -3.25 9.21
N LEU A 18 36.80 -4.22 8.98
CA LEU A 18 36.46 -4.76 7.67
C LEU A 18 35.16 -4.14 7.13
N GLY A 19 35.19 -3.73 5.87
CA GLY A 19 34.01 -3.34 5.10
C GLY A 19 33.54 -1.88 5.24
N ARG A 20 34.07 -1.09 6.19
CA ARG A 20 33.75 0.34 6.33
C ARG A 20 34.74 1.31 5.68
N ASP A 21 35.81 0.80 5.07
CA ASP A 21 36.78 1.62 4.36
C ASP A 21 36.21 2.12 3.01
N GLU A 22 36.03 3.44 2.89
CA GLU A 22 35.57 4.11 1.67
C GLU A 22 36.45 3.82 0.45
N ALA A 23 37.75 3.55 0.63
CA ALA A 23 38.66 3.19 -0.46
C ALA A 23 38.25 1.88 -1.17
N HIS A 24 37.47 1.04 -0.49
CA HIS A 24 36.93 -0.20 -1.01
C HIS A 24 35.45 -0.11 -1.42
N ALA A 25 34.79 1.01 -1.13
CA ALA A 25 33.41 1.26 -1.53
C ALA A 25 33.35 1.64 -3.03
N LYS A 26 32.38 1.04 -3.75
CA LYS A 26 32.07 1.40 -5.14
C LYS A 26 30.57 1.49 -5.31
N ALA A 27 30.13 2.46 -6.11
CA ALA A 27 28.74 2.53 -6.54
C ALA A 27 28.37 1.23 -7.27
N ALA A 28 27.16 0.73 -6.99
CA ALA A 28 26.63 -0.42 -7.69
C ALA A 28 26.52 -0.14 -9.19
N SER A 29 26.61 -1.19 -9.99
CA SER A 29 26.29 -1.05 -11.41
C SER A 29 24.79 -0.81 -11.58
N LYS A 30 24.38 -0.15 -12.67
CA LYS A 30 22.94 0.03 -12.98
C LYS A 30 22.20 -1.30 -13.08
N GLU A 31 22.86 -2.36 -13.53
CA GLU A 31 22.28 -3.69 -13.61
C GLU A 31 21.99 -4.24 -12.20
N THR A 32 22.93 -4.07 -11.27
CA THR A 32 22.76 -4.47 -9.88
C THR A 32 21.65 -3.66 -9.19
N GLU A 33 21.57 -2.35 -9.45
CA GLU A 33 20.47 -1.51 -8.96
C GLU A 33 19.11 -1.99 -9.50
N GLN A 34 19.02 -2.30 -10.80
CA GLN A 34 17.78 -2.81 -11.41
C GLN A 34 17.37 -4.16 -10.83
N GLN A 35 18.31 -5.10 -10.64
CA GLN A 35 18.03 -6.40 -10.03
C GLN A 35 17.50 -6.26 -8.59
N LEU A 36 18.02 -5.27 -7.84
CA LEU A 36 17.53 -4.95 -6.51
C LEU A 36 16.10 -4.40 -6.56
N ASP A 37 15.84 -3.43 -7.44
CA ASP A 37 14.50 -2.86 -7.63
C ASP A 37 13.49 -3.95 -8.03
N ASP A 38 13.84 -4.81 -8.99
CA ASP A 38 13.00 -5.92 -9.44
C ASP A 38 12.74 -6.94 -8.31
N GLY A 39 13.78 -7.29 -7.54
CA GLY A 39 13.66 -8.18 -6.39
C GLY A 39 12.75 -7.62 -5.28
N LEU A 40 12.65 -6.30 -5.18
CA LEU A 40 11.77 -5.59 -4.25
C LEU A 40 10.40 -5.21 -4.86
N GLY A 41 10.17 -5.51 -6.14
CA GLY A 41 8.96 -5.11 -6.87
C GLY A 41 8.81 -3.59 -7.02
N LEU A 42 9.94 -2.86 -7.04
CA LEU A 42 9.97 -1.41 -7.20
C LEU A 42 10.09 -1.06 -8.68
N GLN A 43 9.37 -0.01 -9.08
CA GLN A 43 9.48 0.57 -10.41
C GLN A 43 9.86 2.04 -10.29
N MET A 44 10.94 2.44 -10.97
CA MET A 44 11.31 3.84 -11.06
C MET A 44 10.24 4.60 -11.86
N ILE A 45 9.67 5.63 -11.25
CA ILE A 45 8.73 6.55 -11.91
C ILE A 45 9.30 7.97 -11.86
N SER A 46 9.03 8.74 -12.92
CA SER A 46 9.32 10.17 -12.94
C SER A 46 8.02 10.95 -12.73
N ILE A 47 7.91 11.62 -11.59
CA ILE A 47 6.75 12.45 -11.23
C ILE A 47 7.20 13.87 -10.88
N ARG A 48 6.36 14.86 -11.14
CA ARG A 48 6.58 16.25 -10.71
C ARG A 48 5.77 16.51 -9.45
N LEU A 49 6.42 17.03 -8.41
CA LEU A 49 5.82 17.43 -7.14
C LEU A 49 6.13 18.90 -6.86
N GLN A 50 5.29 19.56 -6.05
CA GLN A 50 5.56 20.90 -5.56
C GLN A 50 6.82 20.91 -4.70
N LYS A 51 7.63 21.97 -4.79
CA LYS A 51 8.88 22.07 -4.02
C LYS A 51 8.63 22.01 -2.52
N GLU A 52 7.63 22.73 -2.04
CA GLU A 52 7.24 22.77 -0.62
C GLU A 52 6.88 21.38 -0.10
N LEU A 53 6.12 20.62 -0.89
CA LEU A 53 5.76 19.25 -0.55
C LEU A 53 6.98 18.34 -0.38
N ILE A 54 7.97 18.45 -1.29
CA ILE A 54 9.22 17.68 -1.18
C ILE A 54 9.96 18.02 0.12
N GLU A 55 10.03 19.31 0.47
CA GLU A 55 10.69 19.74 1.70
C GLU A 55 9.96 19.29 2.96
N ASP A 56 8.63 19.26 2.94
CA ASP A 56 7.84 18.74 4.06
C ASP A 56 8.08 17.24 4.26
N TYR A 57 8.11 16.45 3.18
CA TYR A 57 8.47 15.03 3.28
C TYR A 57 9.88 14.81 3.84
N LYS A 58 10.85 15.64 3.48
CA LYS A 58 12.21 15.55 4.05
C LYS A 58 12.21 15.80 5.55
N LYS A 59 11.55 16.87 6.02
CA LYS A 59 11.46 17.20 7.45
C LYS A 59 10.77 16.10 8.26
N ILE A 60 9.66 15.56 7.74
CA ILE A 60 8.95 14.46 8.39
C ILE A 60 9.84 13.21 8.43
N ALA A 61 10.54 12.90 7.34
CA ALA A 61 11.41 11.74 7.27
C ALA A 61 12.59 11.86 8.25
N GLU A 62 13.20 13.04 8.37
CA GLU A 62 14.24 13.34 9.35
C GLU A 62 13.76 13.10 10.78
N PHE A 63 12.56 13.58 11.13
CA PHE A 63 11.97 13.35 12.44
C PHE A 63 11.76 11.86 12.75
N HIS A 64 11.42 11.04 11.74
CA HIS A 64 11.24 9.60 11.88
C HIS A 64 12.52 8.78 11.70
N GLY A 65 13.66 9.40 11.40
CA GLY A 65 14.92 8.69 11.09
C GLY A 65 14.86 7.87 9.80
N LEU A 66 14.06 8.29 8.83
CA LEU A 66 13.85 7.63 7.54
C LEU A 66 14.31 8.52 6.38
N GLY A 67 14.52 7.92 5.20
CA GLY A 67 14.65 8.67 3.97
C GLY A 67 13.30 9.18 3.46
N TYR A 68 13.30 10.33 2.76
CA TYR A 68 12.06 10.91 2.21
C TYR A 68 11.39 10.01 1.14
N GLN A 69 12.17 9.28 0.35
CA GLN A 69 11.64 8.35 -0.66
C GLN A 69 10.91 7.15 -0.02
N PRO A 70 11.50 6.44 0.97
CA PRO A 70 10.76 5.46 1.77
C PRO A 70 9.45 5.99 2.36
N LEU A 71 9.48 7.17 2.98
CA LEU A 71 8.30 7.80 3.57
C LEU A 71 7.23 8.10 2.51
N MET A 72 7.62 8.66 1.37
CA MET A 72 6.73 8.94 0.26
C MET A 72 6.04 7.67 -0.26
N ARG A 73 6.80 6.57 -0.41
CA ARG A 73 6.23 5.28 -0.86
C ARG A 73 5.19 4.77 0.13
N ASP A 74 5.48 4.82 1.42
CA ASP A 74 4.54 4.40 2.46
C ASP A 74 3.28 5.27 2.47
N ALA A 75 3.42 6.59 2.35
CA ALA A 75 2.29 7.51 2.26
C ALA A 75 1.38 7.23 1.06
N LEU A 76 1.96 7.05 -0.13
CA LEU A 76 1.21 6.73 -1.35
C LEU A 76 0.50 5.37 -1.25
N LYS A 77 1.15 4.36 -0.67
CA LYS A 77 0.55 3.04 -0.44
C LYS A 77 -0.64 3.13 0.52
N ARG A 78 -0.47 3.80 1.66
CA ARG A 78 -1.54 3.97 2.66
C ARG A 78 -2.75 4.71 2.08
N PHE A 79 -2.50 5.72 1.25
CA PHE A 79 -3.56 6.43 0.55
C PHE A 79 -4.34 5.48 -0.37
N ALA A 80 -3.66 4.73 -1.25
CA ALA A 80 -4.32 3.80 -2.16
C ALA A 80 -5.14 2.73 -1.42
N GLU A 81 -4.58 2.14 -0.36
CA GLU A 81 -5.29 1.15 0.47
C GLU A 81 -6.55 1.73 1.14
N ALA A 82 -6.47 2.97 1.63
CA ALA A 82 -7.60 3.65 2.24
C ALA A 82 -8.72 3.93 1.21
N GLU A 83 -8.35 4.39 0.01
CA GLU A 83 -9.33 4.68 -1.06
C GLU A 83 -10.00 3.40 -1.56
N PHE A 84 -9.26 2.31 -1.75
CA PHE A 84 -9.86 1.02 -2.12
C PHE A 84 -10.88 0.52 -1.07
N LYS A 85 -10.56 0.67 0.22
CA LYS A 85 -11.49 0.32 1.30
C LYS A 85 -12.77 1.16 1.24
N LYS A 86 -12.66 2.48 1.03
CA LYS A 86 -13.83 3.36 0.90
C LYS A 86 -14.71 2.96 -0.29
N ILE A 87 -14.10 2.75 -1.47
CA ILE A 87 -14.80 2.33 -2.68
C ILE A 87 -15.54 1.00 -2.46
N ALA A 88 -14.90 0.03 -1.80
CA ALA A 88 -15.53 -1.25 -1.50
C ALA A 88 -16.75 -1.12 -0.58
N ILE A 89 -16.66 -0.28 0.46
CA ILE A 89 -17.77 0.00 1.37
C ILE A 89 -18.93 0.67 0.62
N GLU A 90 -18.65 1.69 -0.18
CA GLU A 90 -19.66 2.39 -0.98
C GLU A 90 -20.36 1.44 -1.95
N TYR A 91 -19.60 0.58 -2.64
CA TYR A 91 -20.17 -0.40 -3.55
C TYR A 91 -21.06 -1.42 -2.84
N ALA A 92 -20.64 -1.90 -1.65
CA ALA A 92 -21.44 -2.82 -0.84
C ALA A 92 -22.75 -2.18 -0.40
N ASN A 93 -22.70 -0.92 0.06
CA ASN A 93 -23.89 -0.17 0.47
C ASN A 93 -24.87 0.05 -0.69
N LEU A 94 -24.37 0.43 -1.87
CA LEU A 94 -25.19 0.58 -3.07
C LEU A 94 -25.84 -0.72 -3.53
N LYS A 95 -25.14 -1.86 -3.38
CA LYS A 95 -25.71 -3.17 -3.70
C LYS A 95 -26.79 -3.56 -2.69
N ALA A 96 -26.58 -3.28 -1.41
CA ALA A 96 -27.56 -3.55 -0.36
C ALA A 96 -28.84 -2.71 -0.51
N SER A 97 -28.71 -1.41 -0.83
CA SER A 97 -29.88 -0.55 -1.07
C SER A 97 -30.66 -0.98 -2.31
N LYS A 98 -29.98 -1.32 -3.41
CA LYS A 98 -30.65 -1.86 -4.62
C LYS A 98 -31.33 -3.21 -4.38
N ALA A 99 -30.76 -4.07 -3.53
CA ALA A 99 -31.38 -5.34 -3.16
C ALA A 99 -32.62 -5.14 -2.27
N ALA A 100 -32.61 -4.13 -1.39
CA ALA A 100 -33.76 -3.76 -0.56
C ALA A 100 -34.91 -3.17 -1.41
N GLU A 101 -34.61 -2.30 -2.37
CA GLU A 101 -35.61 -1.73 -3.29
C GLU A 101 -36.25 -2.79 -4.22
N LYS A 102 -35.49 -3.82 -4.62
CA LYS A 102 -36.03 -4.92 -5.44
C LYS A 102 -36.92 -5.90 -4.67
N ASN A 103 -36.81 -5.93 -3.34
CA ASN A 103 -37.63 -6.79 -2.47
C ASN A 103 -38.91 -6.09 -1.97
N SER A 104 -39.14 -4.83 -2.34
CA SER A 104 -40.34 -4.07 -2.01
C SER A 104 -41.33 -3.94 -3.18
N ASP A 105 -41.37 -4.93 -4.08
CA ASP A 105 -42.39 -5.00 -5.13
C ASP A 105 -43.74 -5.45 -4.51
N PRO A 106 -44.79 -4.62 -4.49
CA PRO A 106 -46.01 -4.87 -3.72
C PRO A 106 -47.07 -5.68 -4.48
N ASP A 107 -46.80 -6.16 -5.70
CA ASP A 107 -47.79 -6.90 -6.49
C ASP A 107 -47.80 -8.39 -6.14
N SER A 108 -48.21 -8.67 -4.91
CA SER A 108 -48.63 -10.00 -4.48
C SER A 108 -50.12 -10.13 -4.80
N PRO A 109 -50.54 -11.00 -5.76
CA PRO A 109 -51.93 -11.12 -6.12
C PRO A 109 -52.59 -12.08 -5.13
N ASP A 110 -52.95 -11.60 -3.94
CA ASP A 110 -53.95 -12.32 -3.14
C ASP A 110 -55.03 -11.37 -2.64
N GLY A 111 -56.10 -11.32 -3.44
CA GLY A 111 -57.35 -10.65 -3.14
C GLY A 111 -58.51 -11.57 -3.52
N ARG A 112 -58.55 -12.82 -3.04
CA ARG A 112 -59.78 -13.61 -3.07
C ARG A 112 -60.49 -13.55 -1.72
N PRO A 113 -61.66 -12.90 -1.61
CA PRO A 113 -62.56 -13.14 -0.49
C PRO A 113 -63.33 -14.45 -0.75
N GLY A 114 -62.67 -15.58 -0.55
CA GLY A 114 -63.29 -16.90 -0.63
C GLY A 114 -63.91 -17.28 0.72
N GLY A 115 -65.08 -16.74 1.04
CA GLY A 115 -65.73 -17.09 2.30
C GLY A 115 -67.14 -16.54 2.45
N HIS A 116 -68.12 -17.15 1.78
CA HIS A 116 -69.51 -17.16 2.23
C HIS A 116 -70.07 -18.58 2.05
N GLY A 117 -69.90 -19.40 3.08
CA GLY A 117 -70.78 -20.52 3.30
C GLY A 117 -72.10 -20.01 3.85
N ARG A 118 -73.21 -20.42 3.24
CA ARG A 118 -74.45 -20.71 3.97
C ARG A 118 -75.35 -21.63 3.13
N LEU A 119 -75.59 -22.81 3.72
CA LEU A 119 -76.64 -23.75 3.36
C LEU A 119 -78.03 -23.10 3.52
N ALA A 120 -78.94 -23.42 2.60
CA ALA A 120 -80.38 -23.64 2.80
C ALA A 120 -80.93 -24.09 1.44
N ALA A 121 -81.28 -25.37 1.26
CA ALA A 121 -82.58 -26.00 1.56
C ALA A 121 -83.39 -26.15 0.26
#